data_AF-A0A831WVU8-F1
#
_entry.id   AF-A0A831WVU8-F1
#
_cell.length_a   1.000
_cell.length_b   1.000
_cell.length_c   1.000
_cell.angle_alpha   90.00
_cell.angle_beta   90.00
_cell.angle_gamma   90.00
#
_symmetry.space_group_name_H-M   'P 1'
#
loop_
_entity.id
_entity.type
_entity.pdbx_description
1 polymer ?
#
loop_
_entity_poly.entity_id
_entity_poly.type
_entity_poly.pdbx_seq_one_letter_code
_entity_poly.pdbx_strand_id
1 'polypeptide(L)'
;MLTAADSLRLEAAYREEQGKPDEGYRDGDTSFGREALLLLQRKAGISWGTRHHTAVDVPVFASGPGAELFSGRYATSELPLKIMKLCGWDD
;
A
#
# COMPACT_ATOMS: atom_id res chain seq x y z
N MET A 1 20.57 15.26 -3.47
CA MET A 1 20.58 15.55 -4.92
C MET A 1 20.55 14.26 -5.73
N LEU A 2 20.10 14.32 -6.99
CA LEU A 2 20.25 13.24 -7.97
C LEU A 2 21.73 13.11 -8.35
N THR A 3 22.25 11.89 -8.38
CA THR A 3 23.59 11.64 -8.93
C THR A 3 23.51 11.50 -10.45
N ALA A 4 24.63 11.66 -11.16
CA ALA A 4 24.68 11.41 -12.60
C ALA A 4 24.25 9.97 -12.96
N ALA A 5 24.57 9.00 -12.10
CA ALA A 5 24.16 7.62 -12.25
C ALA A 5 22.65 7.44 -12.07
N ASP A 6 22.02 8.15 -11.12
CA ASP A 6 20.57 8.13 -10.93
C ASP A 6 19.86 8.67 -12.19
N SER A 7 20.33 9.80 -12.72
CA SER A 7 19.77 10.39 -13.94
C SER A 7 19.90 9.45 -15.13
N LEU A 8 21.07 8.82 -15.33
CA LEU A 8 21.29 7.89 -16.43
C LEU A 8 20.32 6.70 -16.41
N ARG A 9 20.05 6.14 -15.23
CA ARG A 9 19.12 5.00 -15.06
C ARG A 9 17.68 5.39 -15.36
N LEU A 10 17.24 6.55 -14.88
CA LEU A 10 15.90 7.07 -15.15
C LEU A 10 15.69 7.34 -16.65
N GLU A 11 16.66 7.96 -17.30
CA GLU A 11 16.60 8.24 -18.75
C GLU A 11 16.56 6.95 -19.58
N ALA A 12 17.35 5.93 -19.21
CA ALA A 12 17.32 4.64 -19.88
C ALA A 12 15.95 3.95 -19.74
N ALA A 13 15.39 3.95 -18.53
CA ALA A 13 14.08 3.37 -18.25
C ALA A 13 12.93 4.14 -18.93
N TYR A 14 13.04 5.46 -19.02
CA TYR A 14 12.08 6.29 -19.76
C TYR A 14 12.08 5.96 -21.26
N ARG A 15 13.26 5.85 -21.86
CA ARG A 15 13.40 5.50 -23.29
C ARG A 15 12.85 4.12 -23.61
N GLU A 16 13.00 3.15 -22.71
CA GLU A 16 12.44 1.82 -22.88
C GLU A 16 10.90 1.84 -22.96
N GLU A 17 10.25 2.75 -22.23
CA GLU A 17 8.79 2.89 -22.23
C GLU A 17 8.26 3.64 -23.47
N GLN A 18 9.11 4.35 -24.22
CA GLN A 18 8.67 5.10 -25.39
C GLN A 18 8.14 4.19 -26.49
N GLY A 19 6.92 4.49 -26.96
CA GLY A 19 6.27 3.76 -28.05
C GLY A 19 5.59 2.45 -27.63
N LYS A 20 5.63 2.07 -26.34
CA LYS A 20 4.81 0.96 -25.84
C LYS A 20 3.32 1.39 -25.86
N PRO A 21 2.39 0.55 -26.34
CA PRO A 21 0.95 0.89 -26.38
C PRO A 21 0.42 1.09 -24.97
N ASP A 22 -0.50 2.04 -24.77
CA ASP A 22 -1.18 2.20 -23.47
C ASP A 22 -2.10 1.00 -23.24
N GLU A 23 -1.72 0.13 -22.32
CA GLU A 23 -2.46 -1.09 -21.97
C GLU A 23 -3.42 -0.86 -20.77
N GLY A 24 -3.63 0.40 -20.36
CA GLY A 24 -4.49 0.74 -19.24
C GLY A 24 -3.79 0.55 -17.89
N TYR A 25 -4.48 -0.05 -16.90
CA TYR A 25 -3.93 -0.23 -15.55
C TYR A 25 -2.81 -1.28 -15.53
N ARG A 26 -1.61 -0.85 -15.88
CA ARG A 26 -0.37 -1.52 -15.48
C ARG A 26 -0.26 -1.26 -13.98
N ASP A 27 -0.18 -2.30 -13.16
CA ASP A 27 -0.04 -2.28 -11.69
C ASP A 27 1.24 -1.54 -11.22
N GLY A 28 1.41 -0.28 -11.63
CA GLY A 28 2.65 0.49 -11.55
C GLY A 28 3.85 -0.09 -12.31
N ASP A 29 3.68 -1.11 -13.17
CA ASP A 29 4.79 -1.89 -13.73
C ASP A 29 5.38 -1.33 -15.03
N THR A 30 5.75 -0.05 -15.02
CA THR A 30 6.58 0.52 -16.07
C THR A 30 8.03 0.49 -15.64
N SER A 31 8.95 0.30 -16.59
CA SER A 31 10.39 0.35 -16.29
C SER A 31 10.76 1.68 -15.64
N PHE A 32 10.19 2.79 -16.12
CA PHE A 32 10.40 4.11 -15.53
C PHE A 32 9.86 4.23 -14.10
N GLY A 33 8.61 3.82 -13.86
CA GLY A 33 8.00 3.87 -12.52
C GLY A 33 8.78 3.03 -11.50
N ARG A 34 9.28 1.87 -11.90
CA ARG A 34 10.10 0.99 -11.08
C ARG A 34 11.44 1.64 -10.71
N GLU A 35 12.17 2.20 -11.67
CA GLU A 35 13.44 2.87 -11.39
C GLU A 35 13.25 4.12 -10.52
N ALA A 36 12.18 4.89 -10.75
CA ALA A 36 11.81 6.01 -9.91
C ALA A 36 11.52 5.58 -8.47
N LEU A 37 10.74 4.51 -8.28
CA LEU A 37 10.45 3.94 -6.95
C LEU A 37 11.75 3.50 -6.24
N LEU A 38 12.61 2.75 -6.93
CA LEU A 38 13.89 2.29 -6.39
C LEU A 38 14.80 3.46 -5.99
N LEU A 39 14.79 4.55 -6.76
CA LEU A 39 15.53 5.76 -6.41
C LEU A 39 14.96 6.44 -5.17
N LEU A 40 13.64 6.65 -5.13
CA LEU A 40 12.96 7.34 -4.04
C LEU A 40 13.11 6.57 -2.72
N GLN A 41 12.91 5.25 -2.74
CA GLN A 41 13.02 4.42 -1.55
C GLN A 41 14.44 4.48 -0.95
N ARG A 42 15.48 4.43 -1.80
CA ARG A 42 16.89 4.58 -1.36
C ARG A 42 17.14 5.93 -0.73
N LYS A 43 16.62 7.02 -1.33
CA LYS A 43 16.80 8.38 -0.80
C LYS A 43 16.01 8.61 0.49
N ALA A 44 14.85 7.99 0.63
CA ALA A 44 14.01 8.10 1.82
C ALA A 44 14.42 7.13 2.95
N GLY A 45 15.32 6.17 2.68
CA GLY A 45 15.71 5.15 3.65
C GLY A 45 14.58 4.15 3.96
N ILE A 46 13.65 3.96 3.02
CA ILE A 46 12.53 3.02 3.14
C ILE A 46 12.66 1.92 2.08
N SER A 47 11.94 0.81 2.27
CA SER A 47 11.88 -0.27 1.29
C SER A 47 10.47 -0.83 1.19
N TRP A 48 10.11 -1.30 0.01
CA TRP A 48 8.88 -2.05 -0.25
C TRP A 48 9.22 -3.53 -0.39
N GLY A 49 8.62 -4.39 0.42
CA GLY A 49 8.87 -5.84 0.39
C GLY A 49 8.02 -6.59 -0.65
N THR A 50 6.90 -6.01 -1.05
CA THR A 50 5.99 -6.53 -2.08
C THR A 50 5.25 -5.36 -2.72
N ARG A 51 4.70 -5.60 -3.91
CA ARG A 51 3.80 -4.67 -4.63
C ARG A 51 2.34 -4.99 -4.42
N HIS A 52 2.06 -6.03 -3.64
CA HIS A 52 0.73 -6.50 -3.30
C HIS A 52 0.45 -6.32 -1.82
N HIS A 53 -0.74 -6.74 -1.39
CA HIS A 53 -1.11 -6.73 0.01
C HIS A 53 -0.21 -7.64 0.85
N THR A 54 -0.06 -7.29 2.12
CA THR A 54 0.58 -8.12 3.14
C THR A 54 -0.46 -8.61 4.15
N ALA A 55 -0.16 -9.69 4.85
CA ALA A 55 -1.07 -10.29 5.85
C ALA A 55 -0.81 -9.78 7.28
N VAL A 56 -0.28 -8.56 7.43
CA VAL A 56 -0.02 -7.99 8.76
C VAL A 56 -1.33 -7.63 9.45
N ASP A 57 -1.41 -7.83 10.77
CA ASP A 57 -2.56 -7.39 11.57
C ASP A 57 -2.74 -5.87 11.42
N VAL A 58 -3.98 -5.42 11.23
CA VAL A 58 -4.33 -3.99 11.07
C VAL A 58 -4.93 -3.42 12.35
N PRO A 59 -4.59 -2.19 12.74
CA PRO A 59 -5.17 -1.55 13.92
C PRO A 59 -6.65 -1.19 13.70
N VAL A 60 -7.46 -1.35 14.74
CA VAL A 60 -8.85 -0.87 14.78
C VAL A 60 -8.94 0.32 15.72
N PHE A 61 -9.54 1.41 15.25
CA PHE A 61 -9.78 2.61 16.04
C PHE A 61 -11.29 2.74 16.30
N ALA A 62 -11.69 2.88 17.56
CA ALA A 62 -13.09 3.02 17.97
C ALA A 62 -13.22 4.13 19.03
N SER A 63 -14.37 4.82 19.03
CA SER A 63 -14.68 5.90 19.97
C SER A 63 -16.19 5.95 20.23
N GLY A 64 -16.58 6.44 21.41
CA GLY A 64 -17.96 6.49 21.88
C GLY A 64 -18.35 5.28 22.76
N PRO A 65 -19.62 5.21 23.19
CA PRO A 65 -20.13 4.07 23.96
C PRO A 65 -19.94 2.75 23.21
N GLY A 66 -19.36 1.74 23.86
CA GLY A 66 -19.10 0.43 23.25
C GLY A 66 -17.73 0.29 22.57
N ALA A 67 -16.91 1.35 22.52
CA ALA A 67 -15.58 1.32 21.91
C ALA A 67 -14.65 0.26 22.52
N GLU A 68 -14.84 -0.06 23.81
CA GLU A 68 -14.10 -1.10 24.53
C GLU A 68 -14.26 -2.49 23.90
N LEU A 69 -15.36 -2.76 23.18
CA LEU A 69 -15.58 -4.04 22.47
C LEU A 69 -14.57 -4.27 21.33
N PHE A 70 -13.91 -3.21 20.85
CA PHE A 70 -12.92 -3.24 19.77
C PHE A 70 -11.48 -3.22 20.27
N SER A 71 -11.28 -3.31 21.59
CA SER A 71 -9.95 -3.45 22.18
C SER A 71 -9.39 -4.88 22.04
N GLY A 72 -8.07 -5.02 22.07
CA GLY A 72 -7.39 -6.31 21.94
C GLY A 72 -7.19 -6.77 20.50
N ARG A 73 -6.89 -8.07 20.35
CA ARG A 73 -6.60 -8.72 19.06
C ARG A 73 -7.72 -9.71 18.74
N TYR A 74 -8.28 -9.62 17.55
CA TYR A 74 -9.39 -10.46 17.07
C TYR A 74 -9.37 -10.55 15.55
N ALA A 75 -10.10 -11.51 15.00
CA ALA A 75 -10.19 -11.68 13.56
C ALA A 75 -11.08 -10.60 12.93
N THR A 76 -10.81 -10.22 11.68
CA THR A 76 -11.64 -9.27 10.92
C THR A 76 -13.09 -9.74 10.76
N SER A 77 -13.35 -11.05 10.81
CA SER A 77 -14.70 -11.61 10.80
C SER A 77 -15.53 -11.28 12.04
N GLU A 78 -14.89 -10.91 13.16
CA GLU A 78 -15.58 -10.54 14.40
C GLU A 78 -16.02 -9.07 14.40
N LEU A 79 -15.39 -8.20 13.60
CA LEU A 79 -15.76 -6.79 13.46
C LEU A 79 -17.25 -6.60 13.13
N PRO A 80 -17.81 -7.21 12.06
CA PRO A 80 -19.22 -7.02 11.74
C PRO A 80 -20.12 -7.49 12.88
N LEU A 81 -19.82 -8.60 13.56
CA LEU A 81 -20.60 -9.09 14.70
C LEU A 81 -20.62 -8.09 15.87
N LYS A 82 -19.46 -7.52 16.22
CA LYS A 82 -19.34 -6.49 17.26
C LYS A 82 -20.11 -5.21 16.90
N ILE A 83 -20.06 -4.80 15.64
CA ILE A 83 -20.81 -3.63 15.14
C ILE A 83 -22.31 -3.88 15.20
N MET A 84 -22.78 -5.04 14.71
CA MET A 84 -24.20 -5.39 14.71
C MET A 84 -24.78 -5.40 16.14
N LYS A 85 -24.04 -6.00 17.09
CA LYS A 85 -24.41 -5.98 18.51
C LYS A 85 -24.63 -4.56 19.04
N LEU A 86 -23.74 -3.62 18.70
CA LEU A 86 -23.89 -2.21 19.13
C LEU A 86 -25.03 -1.47 18.43
N CYS A 87 -25.41 -1.92 17.23
CA CYS A 87 -26.58 -1.41 16.52
C CYS A 87 -27.90 -1.99 17.04
N GLY A 88 -27.88 -2.84 18.08
CA GLY A 88 -29.07 -3.51 18.59
C GLY A 88 -29.58 -4.62 17.67
N TRP A 89 -28.74 -5.15 16.79
CA TRP A 89 -29.00 -6.41 16.13
C TRP A 89 -28.51 -7.55 17.03
N ASP A 90 -29.48 -8.14 17.71
CA ASP A 90 -29.34 -9.41 18.42
C ASP A 90 -29.98 -10.51 17.53
N ASP A 91 -29.29 -11.64 17.35
CA ASP A 91 -29.84 -12.85 16.72
C ASP A 91 -31.01 -13.44 17.52
#